data_AF-A0A358L2Y8-F1
#
_entry.id   AF-A0A358L2Y8-F1
#
_cell.length_a   1.000
_cell.length_b   1.000
_cell.length_c   1.000
_cell.angle_alpha   90.00
_cell.angle_beta   90.00
_cell.angle_gamma   90.00
#
_symmetry.space_group_name_H-M   'P 1'
#
loop_
_entity.id
_entity.type
_entity.pdbx_description
1 polymer ?
#
loop_
_entity_poly.entity_id
_entity_poly.type
_entity_poly.pdbx_seq_one_letter_code
_entity_poly.pdbx_strand_id
1 'polypeptide(L)'
;VDEQSFGLWIKWARAIATDEDLLIADDLWPGLIREAVRYTGDQETLPLCPVWLARQFQEAAANSDENVINGEHLQAALENREWREGFLAERIRDEILLDQILIETEGEAIGQINALSVIEFPGHPRAFGEPSRISCVVHVGDGEFHDVERKAELGGNIHAKGMMIMQAWLIAELELDQQLPFSASVVFEQSYSEVDGDSASLAELCALISALAGQPITQQIAVTGSVDQFGRVQPVGGLNEKIEGFFHICNQRTLNGSQGIIIPAANVRHLCLQQEVVDAVREGKFHVWAVESVEEALPLLTKTEWDKEDAPCLLRSIQERIAQINQQEGRQRPWPLRWLNWFNQR
;
A
#
# COMPACT_ATOMS: atom_id res chain seq x y z
N VAL A 1 2.98 -23.29 -12.28
CA VAL A 1 3.46 -24.08 -13.44
C VAL A 1 3.50 -25.56 -13.09
N ASP A 2 2.95 -26.45 -13.91
CA ASP A 2 3.09 -27.90 -13.71
C ASP A 2 4.49 -28.42 -14.09
N GLU A 3 4.86 -29.63 -13.65
CA GLU A 3 6.20 -30.21 -13.83
C GLU A 3 6.62 -30.33 -15.30
N GLN A 4 5.68 -30.67 -16.19
CA GLN A 4 5.96 -30.83 -17.61
C GLN A 4 6.26 -29.47 -18.26
N SER A 5 5.41 -28.47 -18.00
CA SER A 5 5.58 -27.10 -18.46
C SER A 5 6.89 -26.49 -17.95
N PHE A 6 7.24 -26.77 -16.69
CA PHE A 6 8.50 -26.34 -16.08
C PHE A 6 9.72 -26.96 -16.77
N GLY A 7 9.69 -28.27 -17.05
CA GLY A 7 10.75 -28.95 -17.78
C GLY A 7 10.92 -28.44 -19.22
N LEU A 8 9.83 -28.04 -19.89
CA LEU A 8 9.89 -27.40 -21.21
C LEU A 8 10.50 -26.00 -21.13
N TRP A 9 10.16 -25.23 -20.10
CA TRP A 9 10.72 -23.90 -19.90
C TRP A 9 12.24 -23.94 -19.65
N ILE A 10 12.73 -24.88 -18.83
CA ILE A 10 14.19 -25.07 -18.64
C ILE A 10 14.89 -25.42 -19.95
N LYS A 11 14.30 -26.29 -20.78
CA LYS A 11 14.86 -26.63 -22.10
C LYS A 11 14.91 -25.43 -23.02
N TRP A 12 13.86 -24.61 -23.02
CA TRP A 12 13.81 -23.36 -23.77
C TRP A 12 14.89 -22.36 -23.33
N ALA A 13 15.01 -22.14 -22.02
CA ALA A 13 16.04 -21.29 -21.44
C ALA A 13 17.47 -21.78 -21.77
N ARG A 14 17.73 -23.09 -21.70
CA ARG A 14 19.00 -23.68 -22.11
C ARG A 14 19.31 -23.49 -23.60
N ALA A 15 18.30 -23.58 -24.47
CA ALA A 15 18.47 -23.35 -25.89
C ALA A 15 18.94 -21.91 -26.15
N ILE A 16 18.31 -20.93 -25.50
CA ILE A 16 18.71 -19.52 -25.59
C ILE A 16 20.14 -19.31 -25.10
N ALA A 17 20.53 -19.89 -23.96
CA ALA A 17 21.91 -19.79 -23.48
C ALA A 17 22.92 -20.45 -24.44
N THR A 18 22.54 -21.55 -25.10
CA THR A 18 23.40 -22.22 -26.09
C THR A 18 23.61 -21.35 -27.33
N ASP A 19 22.58 -20.63 -27.78
CA ASP A 19 22.69 -19.68 -28.89
C ASP A 19 23.65 -18.49 -28.56
N GLU A 20 23.91 -18.27 -27.27
CA GLU A 20 24.83 -17.27 -26.73
C GLU A 20 26.20 -17.87 -26.32
N ASP A 21 26.50 -19.12 -26.72
CA ASP A 21 27.71 -19.88 -26.38
C ASP A 21 27.93 -20.11 -24.86
N LEU A 22 26.85 -20.15 -24.07
CA LEU A 22 26.87 -20.31 -22.60
C LEU A 22 26.32 -21.67 -22.14
N LEU A 23 26.94 -22.21 -21.09
CA LEU A 23 26.48 -23.37 -20.34
C LEU A 23 25.92 -22.94 -18.98
N ILE A 24 24.77 -23.49 -18.58
CA ILE A 24 24.10 -23.17 -17.31
C ILE A 24 24.34 -24.29 -16.29
N ALA A 25 24.91 -23.94 -15.14
CA ALA A 25 24.98 -24.83 -13.97
C ALA A 25 23.62 -24.95 -13.27
N ASP A 26 23.35 -26.10 -12.64
CA ASP A 26 22.02 -26.41 -12.07
C ASP A 26 21.65 -25.52 -10.85
N ASP A 27 22.64 -24.93 -10.18
CA ASP A 27 22.43 -24.02 -9.06
C ASP A 27 21.96 -22.61 -9.48
N LEU A 28 21.96 -22.30 -10.79
CA LEU A 28 21.43 -21.04 -11.32
C LEU A 28 19.90 -20.98 -11.29
N TRP A 29 19.22 -22.12 -11.44
CA TRP A 29 17.76 -22.18 -11.64
C TRP A 29 16.94 -21.54 -10.51
N PRO A 30 17.22 -21.77 -9.21
CA PRO A 30 16.43 -21.14 -8.13
C PRO A 30 16.50 -19.61 -8.15
N GLY A 31 17.65 -19.04 -8.50
CA GLY A 31 17.83 -17.59 -8.66
C GLY A 31 17.05 -17.06 -9.87
N LEU A 32 17.20 -17.72 -11.02
CA LEU A 32 16.53 -17.32 -12.25
C LEU A 32 15.00 -17.42 -12.15
N ILE A 33 14.49 -18.42 -11.44
CA ILE A 33 13.04 -18.59 -11.21
C ILE A 33 12.51 -17.47 -10.33
N ARG A 34 13.22 -17.07 -9.27
CA ARG A 34 12.82 -15.91 -8.46
C ARG A 34 12.81 -14.63 -9.30
N GLU A 35 13.85 -14.39 -10.09
CA GLU A 35 13.91 -13.22 -10.98
C GLU A 35 12.80 -13.27 -12.06
N ALA A 36 12.47 -14.45 -12.57
CA ALA A 36 11.37 -14.67 -13.51
C ALA A 36 10.01 -14.35 -12.89
N VAL A 37 9.74 -14.86 -11.69
CA VAL A 37 8.51 -14.57 -10.93
C VAL A 37 8.42 -13.08 -10.60
N ARG A 38 9.54 -12.46 -10.22
CA ARG A 38 9.58 -11.02 -9.96
C ARG A 38 9.26 -10.21 -11.21
N TYR A 39 9.82 -10.60 -12.36
CA TYR A 39 9.55 -9.96 -13.64
C TYR A 39 8.11 -10.10 -14.12
N THR A 40 7.47 -11.26 -13.90
CA THR A 40 6.08 -11.49 -14.30
C THR A 40 5.08 -10.96 -13.29
N GLY A 41 5.50 -10.77 -12.04
CA GLY A 41 4.66 -10.38 -10.92
C GLY A 41 3.75 -11.50 -10.40
N ASP A 42 3.94 -12.77 -10.82
CA ASP A 42 3.07 -13.90 -10.47
C ASP A 42 3.87 -15.18 -10.25
N GLN A 43 3.74 -15.79 -9.06
CA GLN A 43 4.42 -17.03 -8.67
C GLN A 43 4.10 -18.23 -9.57
N GLU A 44 2.98 -18.19 -10.30
CA GLU A 44 2.60 -19.28 -11.20
C GLU A 44 3.00 -19.05 -12.66
N THR A 45 3.64 -17.93 -12.99
CA THR A 45 3.93 -17.52 -14.37
C THR A 45 5.42 -17.33 -14.60
N LEU A 46 5.96 -17.98 -15.64
CA LEU A 46 7.35 -17.82 -16.10
C LEU A 46 7.40 -17.15 -17.48
N PRO A 47 8.39 -16.27 -17.74
CA PRO A 47 8.47 -15.52 -18.98
C PRO A 47 8.97 -16.40 -20.14
N LEU A 48 8.42 -16.16 -21.34
CA LEU A 48 8.85 -16.82 -22.59
C LEU A 48 9.75 -15.93 -23.45
N CYS A 49 9.94 -14.66 -23.07
CA CYS A 49 10.67 -13.68 -23.87
C CYS A 49 12.16 -14.05 -24.00
N PRO A 50 12.67 -14.37 -25.21
CA PRO A 50 14.06 -14.76 -25.39
C PRO A 50 15.03 -13.62 -25.08
N VAL A 51 14.66 -12.38 -25.39
CA VAL A 51 15.48 -11.19 -25.09
C VAL A 51 15.67 -11.01 -23.58
N TRP A 52 14.62 -11.26 -22.79
CA TRP A 52 14.71 -11.16 -21.33
C TRP A 52 15.63 -12.25 -20.76
N LEU A 53 15.51 -13.49 -21.23
CA LEU A 53 16.35 -14.62 -20.81
C LEU A 53 17.82 -14.40 -21.20
N ALA A 54 18.07 -14.04 -22.46
CA ALA A 54 19.41 -13.75 -22.97
C ALA A 54 20.08 -12.63 -22.17
N ARG A 55 19.33 -11.57 -21.79
CA ARG A 55 19.84 -10.51 -20.92
C ARG A 55 20.31 -11.06 -19.56
N GLN A 56 19.54 -11.94 -18.91
CA GLN A 56 19.96 -12.52 -17.61
C GLN A 56 21.25 -13.32 -17.77
N PHE A 57 21.36 -14.11 -18.83
CA PHE A 57 22.54 -14.94 -19.08
C PHE A 57 23.79 -14.12 -19.44
N GLN A 58 23.64 -13.10 -20.29
CA GLN A 58 24.73 -12.22 -20.67
C GLN A 58 25.23 -11.38 -19.49
N GLU A 59 24.33 -10.86 -18.65
CA GLU A 59 24.74 -10.14 -17.44
C GLU A 59 25.42 -11.07 -16.43
N ALA A 60 24.96 -12.32 -16.29
CA ALA A 60 25.65 -13.33 -15.47
C ALA A 60 27.03 -13.69 -16.06
N ALA A 61 27.13 -13.86 -17.38
CA ALA A 61 28.38 -14.20 -18.06
C ALA A 61 29.45 -13.11 -17.90
N ALA A 62 29.05 -11.84 -17.79
CA ALA A 62 29.97 -10.74 -17.49
C ALA A 62 30.65 -10.86 -16.11
N ASN A 63 30.13 -11.71 -15.22
CA ASN A 63 30.69 -12.02 -13.90
C ASN A 63 31.38 -13.39 -13.87
N SER A 64 31.58 -14.03 -15.03
CA SER A 64 32.22 -15.33 -15.18
C SER A 64 33.52 -15.21 -15.99
N ASP A 65 34.56 -15.95 -15.60
CA ASP A 65 35.80 -16.07 -16.36
C ASP A 65 35.72 -17.13 -17.48
N GLU A 66 34.67 -17.96 -17.47
CA GLU A 66 34.44 -19.06 -18.41
C GLU A 66 33.04 -18.97 -19.05
N ASN A 67 32.79 -19.77 -20.08
CA ASN A 67 31.47 -19.90 -20.73
C ASN A 67 30.44 -20.70 -19.88
N VAL A 68 30.65 -20.80 -18.57
CA VAL A 68 29.75 -21.49 -17.63
C VAL A 68 29.22 -20.49 -16.62
N ILE A 69 27.90 -20.34 -16.54
CA ILE A 69 27.23 -19.46 -15.57
C ILE A 69 26.53 -20.26 -14.47
N ASN A 70 26.63 -19.78 -13.23
CA ASN A 70 26.09 -20.42 -12.02
C ASN A 70 25.25 -19.44 -11.20
N GLY A 71 24.74 -19.89 -10.05
CA GLY A 71 23.92 -19.06 -9.16
C GLY A 71 24.64 -17.82 -8.63
N GLU A 72 25.93 -17.91 -8.35
CA GLU A 72 26.76 -16.79 -7.86
C GLU A 72 26.91 -15.69 -8.92
N HIS A 73 27.21 -16.08 -10.17
CA HIS A 73 27.33 -15.15 -11.29
C HIS A 73 26.01 -14.41 -11.55
N LEU A 74 24.87 -15.11 -11.47
CA LEU A 74 23.55 -14.49 -11.60
C LEU A 74 23.28 -13.51 -10.45
N GLN A 75 23.56 -13.90 -9.21
CA GLN A 75 23.34 -13.04 -8.05
C GLN A 75 24.17 -11.75 -8.14
N ALA A 76 25.46 -11.86 -8.49
CA ALA A 76 26.33 -10.71 -8.70
C ALA A 76 25.81 -9.80 -9.82
N ALA A 77 25.28 -10.37 -10.92
CA ALA A 77 24.67 -9.61 -12.00
C ALA A 77 23.44 -8.81 -11.54
N LEU A 78 22.57 -9.42 -10.74
CA LEU A 78 21.35 -8.79 -10.22
C LEU A 78 21.69 -7.66 -9.23
N GLU A 79 22.64 -7.87 -8.32
CA GLU A 79 23.12 -6.85 -7.37
C GLU A 79 23.75 -5.67 -8.11
N ASN A 80 24.59 -5.94 -9.11
CA ASN A 80 25.18 -4.90 -9.94
C ASN A 80 24.12 -4.12 -10.74
N ARG A 81 23.06 -4.79 -11.20
CA ARG A 81 21.93 -4.13 -11.88
C ARG A 81 21.17 -3.23 -10.91
N GLU A 82 20.85 -3.73 -9.73
CA GLU A 82 20.17 -2.96 -8.68
C GLU A 82 20.96 -1.72 -8.28
N TRP A 83 22.26 -1.84 -8.06
CA TRP A 83 23.11 -0.70 -7.75
C TRP A 83 23.11 0.37 -8.85
N ARG A 84 23.21 -0.03 -10.13
CA ARG A 84 23.17 0.92 -11.27
C ARG A 84 21.83 1.64 -11.41
N GLU A 85 20.75 0.94 -11.07
CA GLU A 85 19.36 1.41 -11.22
C GLU A 85 18.81 2.04 -9.92
N GLY A 86 19.59 2.04 -8.83
CA GLY A 86 19.11 2.34 -7.47
C GLY A 86 19.16 3.82 -7.06
N PHE A 87 19.86 4.67 -7.81
CA PHE A 87 20.17 6.05 -7.39
C PHE A 87 18.92 6.85 -6.97
N LEU A 88 17.83 6.82 -7.74
CA LEU A 88 16.63 7.60 -7.41
C LEU A 88 15.93 7.10 -6.15
N ALA A 89 15.83 5.78 -5.99
CA ALA A 89 15.23 5.17 -4.80
C ALA A 89 16.09 5.45 -3.55
N GLU A 90 17.42 5.40 -3.67
CA GLU A 90 18.35 5.77 -2.60
C GLU A 90 18.22 7.24 -2.19
N ARG A 91 18.10 8.16 -3.16
CA ARG A 91 17.92 9.59 -2.86
C ARG A 91 16.65 9.88 -2.08
N ILE A 92 15.52 9.31 -2.48
CA ILE A 92 14.24 9.51 -1.74
C ILE A 92 14.35 8.93 -0.33
N ARG A 93 14.98 7.76 -0.21
CA ARG A 93 15.23 7.14 1.09
C ARG A 93 16.09 8.03 1.99
N ASP A 94 17.15 8.62 1.45
CA ASP A 94 18.00 9.56 2.18
C ASP A 94 17.20 10.78 2.67
N GLU A 95 16.32 11.35 1.82
CA GLU A 95 15.45 12.47 2.21
C GLU A 95 14.49 12.10 3.35
N ILE A 96 13.94 10.87 3.36
CA ILE A 96 13.10 10.37 4.46
C ILE A 96 13.91 10.16 5.75
N LEU A 97 15.13 9.64 5.65
CA LEU A 97 16.01 9.41 6.80
C LEU A 97 16.57 10.70 7.40
N LEU A 98 16.69 11.75 6.60
CA LEU A 98 17.13 13.10 7.00
C LEU A 98 15.96 14.00 7.42
N ASP A 99 14.76 13.42 7.61
CA ASP A 99 13.53 14.11 8.00
C ASP A 99 13.13 15.28 7.07
N GLN A 100 13.55 15.23 5.79
CA GLN A 100 13.10 16.17 4.76
C GLN A 100 11.74 15.74 4.20
N ILE A 101 11.52 14.43 4.09
CA ILE A 101 10.21 13.82 3.83
C ILE A 101 9.76 13.14 5.13
N LEU A 102 8.62 13.58 5.66
CA LEU A 102 8.14 13.13 6.97
C LEU A 102 7.33 11.83 6.83
N ILE A 103 8.00 10.73 7.17
CA ILE A 103 7.38 9.40 7.28
C ILE A 103 7.71 8.86 8.67
N GLU A 104 6.70 8.76 9.53
CA GLU A 104 6.84 8.15 10.85
C GLU A 104 6.84 6.61 10.73
N THR A 105 7.75 5.94 11.44
CA THR A 105 7.80 4.45 11.53
C THR A 105 7.62 3.97 12.97
N GLU A 106 7.24 4.86 13.87
CA GLU A 106 7.05 4.64 15.31
C GLU A 106 5.94 5.56 15.83
N GLY A 107 5.39 5.22 16.99
CA GLY A 107 4.33 6.01 17.63
C GLY A 107 2.95 5.80 17.00
N GLU A 108 2.02 6.68 17.38
CA GLU A 108 0.62 6.62 16.96
C GLU A 108 0.09 8.05 16.73
N ALA A 109 -0.82 8.20 15.76
CA ALA A 109 -1.42 9.49 15.41
C ALA A 109 -2.88 9.31 14.98
N ILE A 110 -3.73 10.28 15.33
CA ILE A 110 -5.14 10.28 14.91
C ILE A 110 -5.24 10.84 13.49
N GLY A 111 -5.95 10.14 12.62
CA GLY A 111 -6.19 10.58 11.25
C GLY A 111 -4.95 10.56 10.36
N GLN A 112 -3.89 9.85 10.74
CA GLN A 112 -2.66 9.78 9.96
C GLN A 112 -2.27 8.32 9.70
N ILE A 113 -1.84 8.02 8.48
CA ILE A 113 -1.43 6.67 8.08
C ILE A 113 -0.35 6.69 7.01
N ASN A 114 0.49 5.66 7.00
CA ASN A 114 1.43 5.41 5.91
C ASN A 114 0.74 4.62 4.79
N ALA A 115 0.51 5.28 3.65
CA ALA A 115 0.15 4.63 2.40
C ALA A 115 1.40 4.34 1.57
N LEU A 116 1.23 3.68 0.42
CA LEU A 116 2.34 3.26 -0.44
C LEU A 116 2.02 3.52 -1.90
N SER A 117 2.99 4.13 -2.58
CA SER A 117 2.94 4.47 -3.99
C SER A 117 4.04 3.73 -4.73
N VAL A 118 3.90 3.62 -6.06
CA VAL A 118 4.95 3.11 -6.94
C VAL A 118 5.34 4.26 -7.85
N ILE A 119 6.62 4.59 -7.85
CA ILE A 119 7.15 5.69 -8.65
C ILE A 119 7.81 5.10 -9.89
N GLU A 120 7.35 5.58 -11.04
CA GLU A 120 7.90 5.27 -12.35
C GLU A 120 8.31 6.57 -13.05
N PHE A 121 9.59 6.67 -13.40
CA PHE A 121 10.08 7.78 -14.22
C PHE A 121 10.21 7.34 -15.67
N PRO A 122 9.61 8.07 -16.64
CA PRO A 122 9.80 7.77 -18.05
C PRO A 122 11.28 7.72 -18.43
N GLY A 123 11.71 6.59 -18.98
CA GLY A 123 13.11 6.34 -19.35
C GLY A 123 14.00 5.81 -18.24
N HIS A 124 13.51 5.72 -17.00
CA HIS A 124 14.19 4.98 -15.92
C HIS A 124 13.79 3.50 -15.98
N PRO A 125 14.73 2.55 -15.87
CA PRO A 125 14.46 1.13 -16.12
C PRO A 125 13.76 0.41 -14.95
N ARG A 126 13.68 1.04 -13.77
CA ARG A 126 13.20 0.42 -12.54
C ARG A 126 12.21 1.32 -11.83
N ALA A 127 11.05 0.76 -11.49
CA ALA A 127 10.10 1.36 -10.56
C ALA A 127 10.55 1.10 -9.12
N PHE A 128 10.15 1.94 -8.17
CA PHE A 128 10.41 1.71 -6.76
C PHE A 128 9.20 2.13 -5.92
N GLY A 129 9.06 1.51 -4.75
CA GLY A 129 7.99 1.85 -3.81
C GLY A 129 8.41 3.01 -2.93
N GLU A 130 7.46 3.89 -2.66
CA GLU A 130 7.63 5.04 -1.79
C GLU A 130 6.50 5.06 -0.75
N PRO A 131 6.81 5.13 0.56
CA PRO A 131 5.81 5.44 1.55
C PRO A 131 5.35 6.88 1.42
N SER A 132 4.05 7.09 1.51
CA SER A 132 3.43 8.41 1.46
C SER A 132 2.55 8.57 2.70
N ARG A 133 2.72 9.68 3.41
CA ARG A 133 1.91 9.98 4.58
C ARG A 133 0.58 10.57 4.14
N ILE A 134 -0.52 9.93 4.51
CA ILE A 134 -1.86 10.47 4.31
C ILE A 134 -2.35 11.03 5.64
N SER A 135 -2.93 12.23 5.61
CA SER A 135 -3.62 12.82 6.75
C SER A 135 -5.10 13.04 6.43
N CYS A 136 -5.94 12.86 7.44
CA CYS A 136 -7.37 13.11 7.42
C CYS A 136 -7.76 13.91 8.66
N VAL A 137 -8.43 15.04 8.43
CA VAL A 137 -9.01 15.86 9.50
C VAL A 137 -10.52 15.92 9.36
N VAL A 138 -11.21 15.83 10.49
CA VAL A 138 -12.68 15.88 10.56
C VAL A 138 -13.12 16.97 11.52
N HIS A 139 -14.06 17.79 11.07
CA HIS A 139 -14.69 18.84 11.86
C HIS A 139 -16.21 18.82 11.68
N VAL A 140 -16.94 19.46 12.59
CA VAL A 140 -18.39 19.66 12.44
C VAL A 140 -18.63 20.49 11.18
N GLY A 141 -19.55 20.04 10.33
CA GLY A 141 -19.76 20.64 9.02
C GLY A 141 -21.03 20.11 8.35
N ASP A 142 -21.18 20.49 7.08
CA ASP A 142 -22.37 20.26 6.25
C ASP A 142 -22.25 19.02 5.36
N GLY A 143 -21.36 18.09 5.69
CA GLY A 143 -21.26 16.81 4.99
C GLY A 143 -20.34 16.83 3.77
N GLU A 144 -19.50 17.84 3.65
CA GLU A 144 -18.54 17.93 2.55
C GLU A 144 -17.33 16.99 2.78
N PHE A 145 -17.02 16.21 1.75
CA PHE A 145 -15.80 15.41 1.69
C PHE A 145 -14.80 16.09 0.76
N HIS A 146 -13.62 16.44 1.27
CA HIS A 146 -12.59 17.13 0.52
C HIS A 146 -11.41 16.19 0.24
N ASP A 147 -11.23 15.91 -1.04
CA ASP A 147 -10.01 15.36 -1.60
C ASP A 147 -9.13 16.54 -2.04
N VAL A 148 -8.05 16.81 -1.30
CA VAL A 148 -7.16 17.94 -1.57
C VAL A 148 -6.46 17.76 -2.92
N GLU A 149 -6.05 16.54 -3.27
CA GLU A 149 -5.34 16.24 -4.50
C GLU A 149 -6.24 16.46 -5.71
N ARG A 150 -7.50 16.02 -5.63
CA ARG A 150 -8.46 16.31 -6.70
C ARG A 150 -8.75 17.81 -6.83
N LYS A 151 -8.87 18.53 -5.71
CA LYS A 151 -9.11 19.99 -5.74
C LYS A 151 -7.91 20.79 -6.25
N ALA A 152 -6.69 20.29 -6.04
CA ALA A 152 -5.45 20.88 -6.50
C ALA A 152 -5.07 20.48 -7.94
N GLU A 153 -5.93 19.71 -8.63
CA GLU A 153 -5.66 19.15 -9.97
C GLU A 153 -4.44 18.21 -10.02
N LEU A 154 -4.07 17.63 -8.87
CA LEU A 154 -3.05 16.58 -8.74
C LEU A 154 -3.66 15.17 -8.71
N GLY A 155 -4.95 15.05 -8.39
CA GLY A 155 -5.67 13.78 -8.31
C GLY A 155 -6.27 13.34 -9.64
N GLY A 156 -5.84 12.17 -10.12
CA GLY A 156 -6.35 11.52 -11.33
C GLY A 156 -7.79 11.00 -11.19
N ASN A 157 -8.31 10.43 -12.27
CA ASN A 157 -9.71 9.99 -12.31
C ASN A 157 -9.95 8.68 -11.56
N ILE A 158 -8.94 7.80 -11.49
CA ILE A 158 -9.06 6.54 -10.76
C ILE A 158 -8.99 6.83 -9.26
N HIS A 159 -8.10 7.73 -8.85
CA HIS A 159 -8.06 8.26 -7.48
C HIS A 159 -9.41 8.85 -7.04
N ALA A 160 -9.96 9.78 -7.81
CA ALA A 160 -11.26 10.38 -7.50
C ALA A 160 -12.40 9.35 -7.39
N LYS A 161 -12.35 8.27 -8.19
CA LYS A 161 -13.31 7.16 -8.08
C LYS A 161 -13.12 6.37 -6.79
N GLY A 162 -11.89 6.11 -6.37
CA GLY A 162 -11.57 5.46 -5.08
C GLY A 162 -12.18 6.23 -3.91
N MET A 163 -12.00 7.56 -3.89
CA MET A 163 -12.59 8.46 -2.89
C MET A 163 -14.12 8.36 -2.82
N MET A 164 -14.80 8.32 -3.96
CA MET A 164 -16.26 8.15 -3.99
C MET A 164 -16.71 6.79 -3.46
N ILE A 165 -15.93 5.74 -3.71
CA ILE A 165 -16.23 4.38 -3.24
C ILE A 165 -16.10 4.29 -1.72
N MET A 166 -14.99 4.78 -1.15
CA MET A 166 -14.81 4.78 0.32
C MET A 166 -15.87 5.63 1.02
N GLN A 167 -16.26 6.76 0.42
CA GLN A 167 -17.33 7.61 0.95
C GLN A 167 -18.67 6.87 0.93
N ALA A 168 -18.99 6.19 -0.17
CA ALA A 168 -20.23 5.41 -0.28
C ALA A 168 -20.30 4.28 0.76
N TRP A 169 -19.19 3.57 0.97
CA TRP A 169 -19.10 2.54 2.02
C TRP A 169 -19.37 3.14 3.41
N LEU A 170 -18.68 4.23 3.77
CA LEU A 170 -18.85 4.85 5.10
C LEU A 170 -20.29 5.33 5.33
N ILE A 171 -20.91 5.95 4.31
CA ILE A 171 -22.30 6.41 4.42
C ILE A 171 -23.25 5.24 4.63
N ALA A 172 -23.04 4.12 3.93
CA ALA A 172 -23.86 2.93 4.08
C ALA A 172 -23.73 2.35 5.49
N GLU A 173 -22.51 2.23 6.01
CA GLU A 173 -22.25 1.66 7.34
C GLU A 173 -22.76 2.52 8.50
N LEU A 174 -22.76 3.84 8.36
CA LEU A 174 -23.22 4.72 9.44
C LEU A 174 -24.76 4.78 9.57
N GLU A 175 -25.50 4.26 8.58
CA GLU A 175 -26.97 4.22 8.55
C GLU A 175 -27.65 5.54 8.99
N LEU A 176 -27.12 6.68 8.53
CA LEU A 176 -27.61 7.99 8.97
C LEU A 176 -28.93 8.37 8.28
N ASP A 177 -29.92 8.78 9.07
CA ASP A 177 -31.21 9.31 8.59
C ASP A 177 -31.11 10.72 7.96
N GLN A 178 -29.97 11.41 8.12
CA GLN A 178 -29.75 12.81 7.73
C GLN A 178 -28.39 12.97 7.03
N GLN A 179 -28.17 14.13 6.41
CA GLN A 179 -26.88 14.51 5.84
C GLN A 179 -25.75 14.40 6.87
N LEU A 180 -24.55 14.04 6.41
CA LEU A 180 -23.38 13.85 7.26
C LEU A 180 -23.15 15.12 8.12
N PRO A 181 -23.11 15.03 9.46
CA PRO A 181 -22.96 16.18 10.35
C PRO A 181 -21.50 16.62 10.55
N PHE A 182 -20.64 16.23 9.62
CA PHE A 182 -19.21 16.49 9.65
C PHE A 182 -18.69 16.73 8.24
N SER A 183 -17.63 17.51 8.14
CA SER A 183 -16.84 17.64 6.91
C SER A 183 -15.46 17.03 7.15
N ALA A 184 -14.94 16.35 6.14
CA ALA A 184 -13.65 15.66 6.19
C ALA A 184 -12.72 16.19 5.10
N SER A 185 -11.43 16.27 5.39
CA SER A 185 -10.40 16.61 4.41
C SER A 185 -9.30 15.58 4.44
N VAL A 186 -8.99 14.97 3.29
CA VAL A 186 -7.93 13.99 3.09
C VAL A 186 -6.87 14.57 2.16
N VAL A 187 -5.60 14.36 2.50
CA VAL A 187 -4.44 14.84 1.73
C VAL A 187 -3.28 13.86 1.82
N PHE A 188 -2.53 13.73 0.73
CA PHE A 188 -1.20 13.15 0.67
C PHE A 188 -0.18 14.23 1.04
N GLU A 189 0.36 14.13 2.24
CA GLU A 189 1.33 15.08 2.77
C GLU A 189 2.63 15.04 1.95
N GLN A 190 3.16 16.23 1.64
CA GLN A 190 4.39 16.40 0.85
C GLN A 190 4.35 15.72 -0.53
N SER A 191 3.16 15.45 -1.08
CA SER A 191 2.99 15.04 -2.46
C SER A 191 2.93 16.25 -3.40
N TYR A 192 3.84 16.29 -4.38
CA TYR A 192 3.94 17.38 -5.37
C TYR A 192 3.75 16.91 -6.81
N SER A 193 3.56 15.60 -7.00
CA SER A 193 3.30 14.98 -8.30
C SER A 193 1.84 14.56 -8.41
N GLU A 194 1.43 14.19 -9.62
CA GLU A 194 0.12 13.58 -9.83
C GLU A 194 -0.01 12.28 -9.02
N VAL A 195 -1.18 12.09 -8.42
CA VAL A 195 -1.58 10.89 -7.70
C VAL A 195 -2.75 10.27 -8.46
N ASP A 196 -2.57 9.04 -8.97
CA ASP A 196 -3.65 8.29 -9.63
C ASP A 196 -3.60 6.80 -9.26
N GLY A 197 -4.73 6.12 -9.48
CA GLY A 197 -4.98 4.78 -8.99
C GLY A 197 -5.82 4.76 -7.71
N ASP A 198 -6.30 3.59 -7.32
CA ASP A 198 -7.16 3.36 -6.14
C ASP A 198 -6.45 2.60 -5.02
N SER A 199 -5.14 2.37 -5.17
CA SER A 199 -4.38 1.50 -4.27
C SER A 199 -4.13 2.06 -2.85
N ALA A 200 -4.53 3.30 -2.61
CA ALA A 200 -4.48 3.97 -1.31
C ALA A 200 -5.82 4.00 -0.59
N SER A 201 -6.93 3.61 -1.24
CA SER A 201 -8.28 3.82 -0.70
C SER A 201 -8.56 3.06 0.61
N LEU A 202 -7.90 1.91 0.85
CA LEU A 202 -7.95 1.27 2.16
C LEU A 202 -7.29 2.13 3.25
N ALA A 203 -6.13 2.73 2.94
CA ALA A 203 -5.40 3.56 3.87
C ALA A 203 -6.17 4.85 4.18
N GLU A 204 -6.69 5.53 3.16
CA GLU A 204 -7.51 6.73 3.28
C GLU A 204 -8.76 6.50 4.12
N LEU A 205 -9.44 5.36 3.89
CA LEU A 205 -10.59 4.97 4.68
C LEU A 205 -10.22 4.71 6.15
N CYS A 206 -9.10 4.04 6.42
CA CYS A 206 -8.62 3.84 7.79
C CYS A 206 -8.30 5.18 8.48
N ALA A 207 -7.63 6.11 7.79
CA ALA A 207 -7.33 7.46 8.31
C ALA A 207 -8.62 8.23 8.61
N LEU A 208 -9.62 8.17 7.72
CA LEU A 208 -10.93 8.78 7.93
C LEU A 208 -11.65 8.20 9.16
N ILE A 209 -11.68 6.88 9.29
CA ILE A 209 -12.29 6.19 10.44
C ILE A 209 -11.58 6.60 11.74
N SER A 210 -10.25 6.64 11.73
CA SER A 210 -9.44 7.11 12.85
C SER A 210 -9.79 8.56 13.23
N ALA A 211 -9.86 9.46 12.26
CA ALA A 211 -10.21 10.87 12.49
C ALA A 211 -11.64 11.04 13.03
N LEU A 212 -12.60 10.23 12.56
CA LEU A 212 -13.98 10.21 13.03
C LEU A 212 -14.10 9.67 14.45
N ALA A 213 -13.48 8.52 14.72
CA ALA A 213 -13.54 7.85 16.02
C ALA A 213 -12.68 8.55 17.09
N GLY A 214 -11.70 9.35 16.68
CA GLY A 214 -10.67 9.88 17.58
C GLY A 214 -9.72 8.80 18.09
N GLN A 215 -9.62 7.67 17.37
CA GLN A 215 -8.78 6.53 17.73
C GLN A 215 -7.45 6.63 16.97
N PRO A 216 -6.29 6.60 17.65
CA PRO A 216 -5.01 6.72 16.97
C PRO A 216 -4.65 5.46 16.14
N ILE A 217 -3.95 5.66 15.03
CA ILE A 217 -3.35 4.63 14.18
C ILE A 217 -1.86 4.53 14.49
N THR A 218 -1.33 3.32 14.64
CA THR A 218 0.12 3.11 14.73
C THR A 218 0.82 3.47 13.42
N GLN A 219 1.90 4.25 13.50
CA GLN A 219 2.71 4.60 12.34
C GLN A 219 3.77 3.53 12.01
N GLN A 220 3.79 2.43 12.76
CA GLN A 220 4.70 1.29 12.52
C GLN A 220 4.23 0.43 11.33
N ILE A 221 2.99 0.61 10.87
CA ILE A 221 2.37 -0.21 9.83
C ILE A 221 2.02 0.66 8.62
N ALA A 222 2.47 0.25 7.44
CA ALA A 222 2.02 0.82 6.18
C ALA A 222 0.86 0.01 5.56
N VAL A 223 0.08 0.62 4.69
CA VAL A 223 -1.11 0.01 4.11
C VAL A 223 -1.17 0.25 2.60
N THR A 224 -1.49 -0.80 1.85
CA THR A 224 -1.91 -0.67 0.45
C THR A 224 -3.07 -1.60 0.18
N GLY A 225 -3.97 -1.18 -0.72
CA GLY A 225 -5.18 -1.90 -1.07
C GLY A 225 -6.22 -0.92 -1.58
N SER A 226 -6.94 -1.31 -2.63
CA SER A 226 -8.19 -0.64 -2.98
C SER A 226 -9.35 -1.28 -2.21
N VAL A 227 -10.48 -0.58 -2.14
CA VAL A 227 -11.69 -1.05 -1.47
C VAL A 227 -12.87 -0.91 -2.41
N ASP A 228 -13.85 -1.82 -2.31
CA ASP A 228 -15.14 -1.63 -2.95
C ASP A 228 -16.20 -1.06 -1.99
N GLN A 229 -17.39 -0.79 -2.52
CA GLN A 229 -18.50 -0.21 -1.74
C GLN A 229 -19.05 -1.14 -0.65
N PHE A 230 -18.57 -2.39 -0.58
CA PHE A 230 -18.93 -3.37 0.45
C PHE A 230 -17.78 -3.64 1.42
N GLY A 231 -16.71 -2.83 1.36
CA GLY A 231 -15.58 -2.92 2.28
C GLY A 231 -14.65 -4.09 1.99
N ARG A 232 -14.74 -4.73 0.81
CA ARG A 232 -13.81 -5.80 0.42
C ARG A 232 -12.53 -5.19 -0.12
N VAL A 233 -11.40 -5.70 0.34
CA VAL A 233 -10.06 -5.26 -0.08
C VAL A 233 -9.69 -5.93 -1.40
N GLN A 234 -9.21 -5.12 -2.33
CA GLN A 234 -8.97 -5.49 -3.73
C GLN A 234 -7.49 -5.42 -4.08
N PRO A 235 -7.03 -6.24 -5.05
CA PRO A 235 -5.63 -6.33 -5.40
C PRO A 235 -5.10 -5.06 -6.07
N VAL A 236 -3.81 -4.78 -5.85
CA VAL A 236 -3.10 -3.61 -6.35
C VAL A 236 -1.83 -4.02 -7.11
N GLY A 237 -1.33 -3.12 -7.96
CA GLY A 237 -0.06 -3.27 -8.67
C GLY A 237 1.16 -2.84 -7.83
N GLY A 238 2.35 -3.26 -8.28
CA GLY A 238 3.65 -2.93 -7.69
C GLY A 238 3.80 -3.31 -6.22
N LEU A 239 3.20 -4.45 -5.84
CA LEU A 239 3.12 -4.90 -4.45
C LEU A 239 4.50 -5.08 -3.81
N ASN A 240 5.43 -5.70 -4.54
CA ASN A 240 6.76 -6.01 -4.02
C ASN A 240 7.56 -4.72 -3.77
N GLU A 241 7.52 -3.81 -4.72
CA GLU A 241 8.14 -2.49 -4.64
C GLU A 241 7.61 -1.71 -3.43
N LYS A 242 6.30 -1.72 -3.21
CA LYS A 242 5.64 -1.07 -2.07
C LYS A 242 6.09 -1.64 -0.72
N ILE A 243 6.11 -2.98 -0.60
CA ILE A 243 6.56 -3.66 0.63
C ILE A 243 8.03 -3.32 0.92
N GLU A 244 8.89 -3.43 -0.10
CA GLU A 244 10.33 -3.20 0.03
C GLU A 244 10.65 -1.73 0.34
N GLY A 245 9.93 -0.79 -0.28
CA GLY A 245 10.07 0.65 0.00
C GLY A 245 9.88 1.00 1.47
N PHE A 246 8.82 0.49 2.11
CA PHE A 246 8.59 0.72 3.54
C PHE A 246 9.57 -0.08 4.42
N PHE A 247 9.87 -1.32 4.04
CA PHE A 247 10.83 -2.16 4.74
C PHE A 247 12.21 -1.49 4.85
N HIS A 248 12.76 -0.96 3.75
CA HIS A 248 14.09 -0.36 3.76
C HIS A 248 14.18 0.85 4.71
N ILE A 249 13.13 1.69 4.79
CA ILE A 249 13.07 2.80 5.76
C ILE A 249 13.09 2.26 7.20
N CYS A 250 12.27 1.26 7.49
CA CYS A 250 12.23 0.63 8.81
C CYS A 250 13.58 -0.02 9.17
N ASN A 251 14.20 -0.69 8.20
CA ASN A 251 15.47 -1.40 8.36
C ASN A 251 16.65 -0.47 8.60
N GLN A 252 16.72 0.65 7.88
CA GLN A 252 17.79 1.64 8.07
C GLN A 252 17.62 2.47 9.34
N ARG A 253 16.39 2.58 9.86
CA ARG A 253 16.13 3.09 11.21
C ARG A 253 16.39 1.99 12.23
N THR A 254 15.35 1.30 12.71
CA THR A 254 15.48 0.17 13.63
C THR A 254 14.26 -0.74 13.50
N LEU A 255 14.47 -1.98 13.06
CA LEU A 255 13.45 -3.04 13.13
C LEU A 255 13.30 -3.50 14.57
N ASN A 256 12.15 -3.21 15.17
CA ASN A 256 11.84 -3.55 16.56
C ASN A 256 10.83 -4.72 16.67
N GLY A 257 10.44 -5.30 15.53
CA GLY A 257 9.48 -6.42 15.48
C GLY A 257 8.02 -6.01 15.52
N SER A 258 7.70 -4.72 15.49
CA SER A 258 6.33 -4.23 15.36
C SER A 258 6.01 -3.68 13.97
N GLN A 259 7.03 -3.38 13.17
CA GLN A 259 6.82 -2.82 11.85
C GLN A 259 6.30 -3.87 10.87
N GLY A 260 5.51 -3.42 9.92
CA GLY A 260 4.99 -4.29 8.89
C GLY A 260 4.09 -3.58 7.91
N ILE A 261 3.37 -4.37 7.13
CA ILE A 261 2.52 -3.88 6.06
C ILE A 261 1.23 -4.69 5.95
N ILE A 262 0.13 -3.98 5.72
CA ILE A 262 -1.16 -4.58 5.37
C ILE A 262 -1.29 -4.59 3.85
N ILE A 263 -1.63 -5.75 3.29
CA ILE A 263 -1.82 -5.98 1.86
C ILE A 263 -3.15 -6.69 1.58
N PRO A 264 -3.67 -6.62 0.34
CA PRO A 264 -4.83 -7.42 -0.06
C PRO A 264 -4.54 -8.92 -0.02
N ALA A 265 -5.46 -9.74 0.50
CA ALA A 265 -5.28 -11.19 0.49
C ALA A 265 -5.19 -11.76 -0.94
N ALA A 266 -5.92 -11.16 -1.88
CA ALA A 266 -5.84 -11.47 -3.31
C ALA A 266 -4.44 -11.23 -3.91
N ASN A 267 -3.60 -10.41 -3.26
CA ASN A 267 -2.25 -10.13 -3.70
C ASN A 267 -1.20 -11.17 -3.27
N VAL A 268 -1.51 -12.10 -2.35
CA VAL A 268 -0.53 -13.07 -1.80
C VAL A 268 0.21 -13.86 -2.88
N ARG A 269 -0.50 -14.23 -3.96
CA ARG A 269 0.07 -14.93 -5.13
C ARG A 269 1.15 -14.13 -5.88
N HIS A 270 1.16 -12.81 -5.73
CA HIS A 270 2.06 -11.91 -6.44
C HIS A 270 3.31 -11.55 -5.61
N LEU A 271 3.44 -12.08 -4.38
CA LEU A 271 4.60 -11.85 -3.53
C LEU A 271 5.86 -12.51 -4.11
N CYS A 272 6.90 -11.73 -4.31
CA CYS A 272 8.24 -12.13 -4.71
C CYS A 272 9.26 -11.14 -4.14
N LEU A 273 9.32 -11.11 -2.80
CA LEU A 273 10.10 -10.15 -2.03
C LEU A 273 11.60 -10.48 -2.06
N GLN A 274 12.42 -9.44 -1.90
CA GLN A 274 13.85 -9.59 -1.64
C GLN A 274 14.14 -10.46 -0.41
N GLN A 275 15.27 -11.15 -0.46
CA GLN A 275 15.65 -12.14 0.57
C GLN A 275 15.72 -11.51 1.97
N GLU A 276 16.20 -10.28 2.09
CA GLU A 276 16.28 -9.56 3.37
C GLU A 276 14.91 -9.33 4.02
N VAL A 277 13.87 -9.05 3.23
CA VAL A 277 12.50 -8.91 3.73
C VAL A 277 11.99 -10.26 4.22
N VAL A 278 12.20 -11.32 3.43
CA VAL A 278 11.80 -12.69 3.78
C VAL A 278 12.47 -13.14 5.09
N ASP A 279 13.75 -12.84 5.26
CA ASP A 279 14.51 -13.18 6.46
C ASP A 279 14.03 -12.39 7.67
N ALA A 280 13.78 -11.08 7.53
CA ALA A 280 13.22 -10.25 8.60
C ALA A 280 11.83 -10.74 9.05
N VAL A 281 10.98 -11.17 8.10
CA VAL A 281 9.68 -11.78 8.41
C VAL A 281 9.85 -13.11 9.15
N ARG A 282 10.76 -13.97 8.69
CA ARG A 282 11.04 -15.26 9.34
C ARG A 282 11.57 -15.09 10.76
N GLU A 283 12.35 -14.03 11.00
CA GLU A 283 12.89 -13.67 12.32
C GLU A 283 11.90 -12.91 13.21
N GLY A 284 10.69 -12.59 12.72
CA GLY A 284 9.68 -11.84 13.47
C GLY A 284 10.03 -10.36 13.67
N LYS A 285 10.94 -9.81 12.85
CA LYS A 285 11.39 -8.41 12.89
C LYS A 285 10.53 -7.48 12.03
N PHE A 286 9.83 -8.04 11.05
CA PHE A 286 8.91 -7.34 10.15
C PHE A 286 7.70 -8.24 9.87
N HIS A 287 6.54 -7.67 9.55
CA HIS A 287 5.31 -8.45 9.34
C HIS A 287 4.62 -8.08 8.03
N VAL A 288 3.95 -9.05 7.43
CA VAL A 288 3.09 -8.84 6.24
C VAL A 288 1.73 -9.46 6.56
N TRP A 289 0.71 -8.62 6.71
CA TRP A 289 -0.67 -9.05 7.00
C TRP A 289 -1.51 -8.98 5.74
N ALA A 290 -2.10 -10.10 5.37
CA ALA A 290 -3.06 -10.19 4.27
C ALA A 290 -4.48 -10.02 4.82
N VAL A 291 -5.25 -9.09 4.26
CA VAL A 291 -6.63 -8.81 4.68
C VAL A 291 -7.62 -8.91 3.51
N GLU A 292 -8.83 -9.36 3.80
CA GLU A 292 -9.94 -9.48 2.84
C GLU A 292 -10.92 -8.30 2.95
N SER A 293 -10.96 -7.61 4.10
CA SER A 293 -11.89 -6.51 4.36
C SER A 293 -11.26 -5.35 5.14
N VAL A 294 -11.93 -4.20 5.08
CA VAL A 294 -11.57 -3.02 5.88
C VAL A 294 -11.62 -3.33 7.38
N GLU A 295 -12.58 -4.15 7.80
CA GLU A 295 -12.79 -4.55 9.20
C GLU A 295 -11.62 -5.38 9.76
N GLU A 296 -10.91 -6.13 8.92
CA GLU A 296 -9.71 -6.87 9.32
C GLU A 296 -8.47 -5.97 9.45
N ALA A 297 -8.41 -4.87 8.68
CA ALA A 297 -7.29 -3.92 8.73
C ALA A 297 -7.33 -3.05 9.99
N LEU A 298 -8.52 -2.62 10.41
CA LEU A 298 -8.69 -1.65 11.51
C LEU A 298 -8.12 -2.12 12.87
N PRO A 299 -8.32 -3.36 13.33
CA PRO A 299 -7.74 -3.86 14.57
C PRO A 299 -6.21 -3.87 14.55
N LEU A 300 -5.60 -4.15 13.40
CA LEU A 300 -4.14 -4.14 13.25
C LEU A 300 -3.58 -2.73 13.44
N LEU A 301 -4.29 -1.72 12.95
CA LEU A 301 -3.87 -0.32 12.97
C LEU A 301 -4.20 0.40 14.28
N THR A 302 -5.37 0.11 14.86
CA THR A 302 -5.97 0.90 15.95
C THR A 302 -6.12 0.14 17.26
N LYS A 303 -5.90 -1.19 17.25
CA LYS A 303 -6.17 -2.13 18.35
C LYS A 303 -7.65 -2.23 18.74
N THR A 304 -8.54 -1.69 17.92
CA THR A 304 -9.99 -1.65 18.14
C THR A 304 -10.72 -2.19 16.91
N GLU A 305 -11.74 -3.00 17.14
CA GLU A 305 -12.57 -3.57 16.06
C GLU A 305 -13.55 -2.54 15.50
N TRP A 306 -13.92 -2.69 14.21
CA TRP A 306 -14.90 -1.85 13.54
C TRP A 306 -16.24 -1.85 14.27
N ASP A 307 -16.84 -3.04 14.37
CA ASP A 307 -18.04 -3.30 15.12
C ASP A 307 -17.86 -4.51 16.04
N LYS A 308 -18.44 -4.44 17.22
CA LYS A 308 -18.41 -5.48 18.23
C LYS A 308 -19.66 -5.43 19.08
N GLU A 309 -20.35 -6.56 19.17
CA GLU A 309 -21.50 -6.73 20.04
C GLU A 309 -21.06 -6.58 21.51
N ASP A 310 -21.75 -5.72 22.26
CA ASP A 310 -21.57 -5.49 23.70
C ASP A 310 -20.18 -5.03 24.20
N ALA A 311 -19.31 -4.51 23.33
CA ALA A 311 -18.03 -3.94 23.74
C ALA A 311 -17.62 -2.71 22.92
N PRO A 312 -16.76 -1.81 23.43
CA PRO A 312 -16.34 -0.61 22.70
C PRO A 312 -15.77 -0.96 21.33
N CYS A 313 -16.25 -0.27 20.29
CA CYS A 313 -15.87 -0.44 18.90
C CYS A 313 -15.79 0.92 18.20
N LEU A 314 -15.11 0.99 17.06
CA LEU A 314 -14.92 2.22 16.30
C LEU A 314 -16.25 2.82 15.85
N LEU A 315 -17.16 2.00 15.32
CA LEU A 315 -18.47 2.43 14.84
C LEU A 315 -19.27 3.16 15.94
N ARG A 316 -19.31 2.60 17.15
CA ARG A 316 -20.02 3.22 18.29
C ARG A 316 -19.37 4.53 18.72
N SER A 317 -18.04 4.61 18.74
CA SER A 317 -17.34 5.87 19.04
C SER A 317 -17.68 6.97 18.03
N ILE A 318 -17.80 6.62 16.74
CA ILE A 318 -18.22 7.56 15.69
C ILE A 318 -19.67 8.00 15.92
N GLN A 319 -20.59 7.06 16.13
CA GLN A 319 -22.01 7.34 16.39
C GLN A 319 -22.22 8.22 17.62
N GLU A 320 -21.49 7.96 18.72
CA GLU A 320 -21.54 8.77 19.93
C GLU A 320 -21.06 10.21 19.68
N ARG A 321 -19.96 10.37 18.94
CA ARG A 321 -19.45 11.70 18.56
C ARG A 321 -20.45 12.45 17.68
N ILE A 322 -21.06 11.79 16.70
CA ILE A 322 -22.12 12.34 15.87
C ILE A 322 -23.33 12.77 16.71
N ALA A 323 -23.77 11.94 17.65
CA ALA A 323 -24.89 12.25 18.54
C ALA A 323 -24.59 13.49 19.43
N GLN A 324 -23.35 13.64 19.91
CA GLN A 324 -22.93 14.82 20.67
C GLN A 324 -22.98 16.10 19.84
N ILE A 325 -22.54 16.06 18.58
CA ILE A 325 -22.60 17.19 17.64
C ILE A 325 -24.05 17.64 17.44
N ASN A 326 -24.95 16.70 17.13
CA ASN A 326 -26.37 16.98 16.91
C ASN A 326 -27.07 17.57 18.15
N GLN A 327 -26.71 17.12 19.36
CA GLN A 327 -27.26 17.67 20.60
C GLN A 327 -26.83 19.12 20.86
N GLN A 328 -25.59 19.49 20.47
CA GLN A 328 -25.10 20.86 20.63
C GLN A 328 -25.82 21.84 19.69
N GLU A 329 -26.06 21.46 18.43
CA GLU A 329 -26.86 22.28 17.50
C GLU A 329 -28.30 22.48 17.99
N GLY A 330 -28.91 21.43 18.56
CA GLY A 330 -30.24 21.51 19.15
C GLY A 330 -30.34 22.46 20.35
N ARG A 331 -29.24 22.67 21.08
CA ARG A 331 -29.13 23.62 22.21
C ARG A 331 -28.80 25.05 21.77
N GLN A 332 -28.11 25.25 20.65
CA GLN A 332 -27.77 26.59 20.13
C GLN A 332 -28.96 27.33 19.51
N ARG A 333 -30.13 26.70 19.32
CA ARG A 333 -31.34 27.40 18.89
C ARG A 333 -31.95 28.19 20.06
N PRO A 334 -31.97 29.55 20.03
CA PRO A 334 -32.53 30.33 21.13
C PRO A 334 -34.04 30.06 21.27
N TRP A 335 -34.52 30.03 22.53
CA TRP A 335 -35.92 29.86 22.94
C TRP A 335 -36.97 30.51 22.01
N PRO A 336 -36.83 31.76 21.54
CA PRO A 336 -37.93 32.44 20.85
C PRO A 336 -38.29 31.83 19.48
N LEU A 337 -37.43 30.99 18.89
CA LEU A 337 -37.67 30.43 17.55
C LEU A 337 -38.46 29.11 17.56
N ARG A 338 -38.70 28.49 18.73
CA ARG A 338 -39.49 27.24 18.82
C ARG A 338 -41.00 27.44 18.58
N TRP A 339 -41.53 28.65 18.74
CA TRP A 339 -42.96 28.95 18.52
C TRP A 339 -43.35 29.21 17.06
N LEU A 340 -42.38 29.52 16.19
CA LEU A 340 -42.66 29.81 14.77
C LEU A 340 -43.06 28.56 13.96
N ASN A 341 -42.69 27.35 14.40
CA ASN A 341 -43.09 26.11 13.74
C ASN A 341 -44.53 25.68 14.04
N TRP A 342 -45.22 26.30 15.02
CA TRP A 342 -46.63 25.99 15.28
C TRP A 342 -47.58 26.67 14.28
N PHE A 343 -47.13 27.70 13.56
CA PHE A 343 -47.94 28.41 12.56
C PHE A 343 -47.80 27.89 11.11
N ASN A 344 -46.85 27.00 10.84
CA ASN A 344 -46.62 26.44 9.49
C ASN A 344 -47.18 25.01 9.28
N GLN A 345 -47.99 24.50 10.21
CA GLN A 345 -48.81 23.31 9.96
C GLN A 345 -50.24 23.73 9.63
N ARG A 346 -50.49 24.08 8.36
CA ARG A 346 -51.81 24.00 7.71
C ARG A 346 -51.66 23.60 6.26
#